data_AF-A0A8X6KZZ2-F1
#
_entry.id   AF-A0A8X6KZZ2-F1
#
_cell.length_a   1.000
_cell.length_b   1.000
_cell.length_c   1.000
_cell.angle_alpha   90.00
_cell.angle_beta   90.00
_cell.angle_gamma   90.00
#
_symmetry.space_group_name_H-M   'P 1'
#
loop_
_entity.id
_entity.type
_entity.pdbx_description
1 polymer ?
#
loop_
_entity_poly.entity_id
_entity_poly.type
_entity_poly.pdbx_seq_one_letter_code
_entity_poly.pdbx_strand_id
1 'polypeptide(L)'
;MSSFFKRFTPEERAKRSPYVFMPFGAGPRNCVGMRFALVEVKVCLAYVLSNFKIKKSSQTKVPLEYLIGNGLLQPKDVTLQFELRDGCLLKN
;
A
#
# COMPACT_ATOMS: atom_id res chain seq x y z
N MET A 1 13.45 -8.55 7.26
CA MET A 1 12.75 -8.37 5.96
C MET A 1 12.05 -9.65 5.46
N SER A 2 12.48 -10.86 5.84
CA SER A 2 11.91 -12.14 5.36
C SER A 2 10.51 -12.48 5.90
N SER A 3 10.15 -12.02 7.10
CA SER A 3 8.88 -12.38 7.76
C SER A 3 7.63 -11.83 7.03
N PHE A 4 7.70 -10.63 6.46
CA PHE A 4 6.55 -10.01 5.79
C PHE A 4 6.16 -10.74 4.50
N PHE A 5 7.14 -11.05 3.64
CA PHE A 5 6.88 -11.71 2.35
C PHE A 5 6.35 -13.14 2.51
N LYS A 6 6.75 -13.85 3.59
CA LYS A 6 6.23 -15.19 3.91
C LYS A 6 4.69 -15.20 4.05
N ARG A 7 4.09 -14.09 4.48
CA ARG A 7 2.62 -13.97 4.57
C ARG A 7 1.95 -14.09 3.20
N PHE A 8 2.62 -13.85 2.09
CA PHE A 8 2.00 -13.83 0.77
C PHE A 8 2.35 -15.04 -0.10
N THR A 9 2.93 -16.12 0.45
CA THR A 9 3.17 -17.33 -0.35
C THR A 9 1.86 -18.07 -0.68
N PRO A 10 1.81 -18.88 -1.76
CA PRO A 10 0.65 -19.68 -2.10
C PRO A 10 0.21 -20.61 -0.95
N GLU A 11 1.16 -21.23 -0.26
CA GLU A 11 0.89 -22.17 0.84
C GLU A 11 0.21 -21.46 2.02
N GLU A 12 0.69 -20.27 2.38
CA GLU A 12 0.11 -19.48 3.47
C GLU A 12 -1.22 -18.82 3.08
N ARG A 13 -1.47 -18.60 1.79
CA ARG A 13 -2.78 -18.15 1.30
C ARG A 13 -3.81 -19.26 1.33
N ALA A 14 -3.45 -20.48 0.93
CA ALA A 14 -4.35 -21.63 0.91
C ALA A 14 -4.90 -22.00 2.30
N LYS A 15 -4.12 -21.73 3.37
CA LYS A 15 -4.53 -21.98 4.76
C LYS A 15 -5.57 -20.97 5.31
N ARG A 16 -5.85 -19.87 4.60
CA ARG A 16 -6.67 -18.77 5.14
C ARG A 16 -8.13 -18.91 4.74
N SER A 17 -8.99 -18.59 5.69
CA SER A 17 -10.41 -18.37 5.38
C SER A 17 -10.57 -17.24 4.36
N PRO A 18 -11.46 -17.39 3.37
CA PRO A 18 -11.73 -16.35 2.37
C PRO A 18 -12.27 -15.05 2.98
N TYR A 19 -12.79 -15.09 4.21
CA TYR A 19 -13.36 -13.94 4.92
C TYR A 19 -12.44 -13.31 5.97
N VAL A 20 -11.18 -13.76 6.09
CA VAL A 20 -10.25 -13.20 7.08
C VAL A 20 -9.80 -11.77 6.74
N PHE A 21 -9.96 -11.35 5.48
CA PHE A 21 -9.54 -10.04 4.99
C PHE A 21 -10.59 -9.47 4.04
N MET A 22 -11.36 -8.50 4.52
CA MET A 22 -12.50 -7.90 3.78
C MET A 22 -12.40 -6.37 3.70
N PRO A 23 -11.30 -5.80 3.17
CA PRO A 23 -11.12 -4.34 3.11
C PRO A 23 -12.14 -3.62 2.22
N PHE A 24 -12.81 -4.36 1.33
CA PHE A 24 -13.84 -3.87 0.42
C PHE A 24 -15.23 -4.47 0.75
N GLY A 25 -15.38 -5.10 1.91
CA GLY A 25 -16.59 -5.85 2.28
C GLY A 25 -16.78 -7.15 1.49
N ALA A 26 -17.91 -7.81 1.72
CA ALA A 26 -18.35 -9.03 1.05
C ALA A 26 -19.87 -9.03 0.87
N GLY A 27 -20.40 -9.87 -0.04
CA GLY A 27 -21.84 -9.97 -0.31
C GLY A 27 -22.40 -8.82 -1.16
N PRO A 28 -23.73 -8.60 -1.16
CA PRO A 28 -24.42 -7.65 -2.06
C PRO A 28 -24.10 -6.17 -1.79
N ARG A 29 -23.43 -5.87 -0.66
CA ARG A 29 -22.99 -4.53 -0.27
C ARG A 29 -21.47 -4.39 -0.30
N ASN A 30 -20.78 -5.24 -1.07
CA ASN A 30 -19.35 -5.06 -1.31
C ASN A 30 -19.06 -3.78 -2.12
N CYS A 31 -17.82 -3.33 -2.07
CA CYS A 31 -17.40 -2.14 -2.80
C CYS A 31 -17.51 -2.38 -4.32
N VAL A 32 -18.45 -1.68 -4.97
CA VAL A 32 -18.62 -1.69 -6.43
C VAL A 32 -17.35 -1.24 -7.16
N GLY A 33 -16.55 -0.36 -6.53
CA GLY A 33 -15.30 0.18 -7.07
C GLY A 33 -14.06 -0.68 -6.83
N MET A 34 -14.16 -1.87 -6.21
CA MET A 34 -12.99 -2.67 -5.80
C MET A 34 -11.99 -2.90 -6.95
N ARG A 35 -12.49 -3.30 -8.13
CA ARG A 35 -11.63 -3.59 -9.29
C ARG A 35 -10.91 -2.34 -9.79
N PHE A 36 -11.63 -1.22 -9.86
CA PHE A 36 -11.07 0.06 -10.28
C PHE A 36 -10.01 0.56 -9.28
N ALA A 37 -10.33 0.60 -7.99
CA ALA A 37 -9.41 1.03 -6.94
C ALA A 37 -8.12 0.20 -6.93
N LEU A 38 -8.21 -1.11 -7.14
CA LEU A 38 -7.03 -1.97 -7.22
C LEU A 38 -6.15 -1.68 -8.44
N VAL A 39 -6.75 -1.36 -9.59
CA VAL A 39 -6.00 -0.98 -10.79
C VAL A 39 -5.33 0.38 -10.57
N GLU A 40 -6.08 1.36 -10.10
CA GLU A 40 -5.60 2.72 -9.83
C GLU A 40 -4.39 2.71 -8.88
N VAL A 41 -4.51 2.04 -7.73
CA VAL A 41 -3.41 1.96 -6.75
C VAL A 41 -2.20 1.22 -7.33
N LYS A 42 -2.40 0.14 -8.09
CA LYS A 42 -1.29 -0.60 -8.71
C LYS A 42 -0.55 0.25 -9.74
N VAL A 43 -1.27 0.99 -10.58
CA VAL A 43 -0.67 1.87 -11.59
C VAL A 43 0.08 3.01 -10.90
N CYS A 44 -0.52 3.65 -9.89
CA CYS A 44 0.12 4.69 -9.10
C CYS A 44 1.42 4.18 -8.44
N LEU A 45 1.37 3.02 -7.77
CA LEU A 45 2.55 2.41 -7.15
C LEU A 45 3.62 2.02 -8.18
N ALA A 46 3.24 1.41 -9.31
CA ALA A 46 4.17 1.07 -10.37
C ALA A 46 4.87 2.31 -10.91
N TYR A 47 4.13 3.39 -11.14
CA TYR A 47 4.67 4.66 -11.59
C TYR A 47 5.64 5.27 -10.56
N VAL A 48 5.22 5.39 -9.31
CA VAL A 48 6.06 5.98 -8.25
C VAL A 48 7.34 5.15 -8.05
N LEU A 49 7.23 3.84 -7.93
CA LEU A 49 8.38 2.96 -7.67
C LEU A 49 9.31 2.80 -8.88
N SER A 50 8.82 2.95 -10.10
CA SER A 50 9.67 2.91 -11.30
C SER A 50 10.52 4.18 -11.42
N ASN A 51 9.97 5.33 -11.02
CA ASN A 51 10.59 6.63 -11.22
C ASN A 51 11.36 7.17 -10.00
N PHE A 52 11.01 6.74 -8.79
CA PHE A 52 11.58 7.31 -7.56
C PHE A 52 12.14 6.25 -6.60
N LYS A 53 13.25 6.58 -5.93
CA LYS A 53 13.73 5.93 -4.70
C LYS A 53 13.08 6.68 -3.54
N ILE A 54 12.25 5.98 -2.76
CA ILE A 54 11.58 6.55 -1.58
C ILE A 54 12.46 6.29 -0.35
N LYS A 55 12.79 7.35 0.39
CA LYS A 55 13.59 7.28 1.62
C LYS A 55 12.87 7.95 2.78
N LYS A 56 13.25 7.56 4.00
CA LYS A 56 12.88 8.30 5.20
C LYS A 56 13.63 9.62 5.22
N SER A 57 12.93 10.71 5.51
CA SER A 57 13.53 12.01 5.84
C SER A 57 13.86 12.06 7.33
N SER A 58 14.57 13.11 7.76
CA SER A 58 14.79 13.42 9.17
C SER A 58 13.49 13.68 9.94
N GLN A 59 12.42 14.05 9.24
CA GLN A 59 11.10 14.34 9.81
C GLN A 59 10.16 13.13 9.80
N THR A 60 10.54 12.01 9.16
CA THR A 60 9.70 10.81 9.11
C THR A 60 9.57 10.20 10.51
N LYS A 61 8.38 10.27 11.10
CA LYS A 61 8.06 9.59 12.36
C LYS A 61 8.02 8.08 12.19
N VAL A 62 8.79 7.36 13.00
CA VAL A 62 8.80 5.89 13.06
C VAL A 62 8.79 5.46 14.54
N PRO A 63 7.71 4.83 15.05
CA PRO A 63 6.51 4.38 14.35
C PRO A 63 5.61 5.54 13.88
N LEU A 64 4.79 5.30 12.84
CA LEU A 64 3.78 6.26 12.41
C LEU A 64 2.69 6.40 13.47
N GLU A 65 2.22 7.62 13.66
CA GLU A 65 1.05 7.91 14.47
C GLU A 65 -0.21 7.89 13.60
N TYR A 66 -1.32 7.37 14.13
CA TYR A 66 -2.57 7.23 13.40
C TYR A 66 -3.70 8.06 14.01
N LEU A 67 -4.64 8.46 13.17
CA LEU A 67 -5.95 8.97 13.57
C LEU A 67 -6.83 7.80 13.98
N ILE A 68 -7.51 7.94 15.12
CA ILE A 68 -8.42 6.93 15.68
C ILE A 68 -9.85 7.47 15.53
N GLY A 69 -10.76 6.64 15.02
CA GLY A 69 -12.20 6.96 14.94
C GLY A 69 -12.71 7.38 13.55
N ASN A 70 -11.86 7.43 12.52
CA ASN A 70 -12.21 8.00 11.21
C ASN A 70 -12.73 6.98 10.18
N GLY A 71 -13.07 5.76 10.60
CA GLY A 71 -13.53 4.67 9.72
C GLY A 71 -12.43 4.02 8.85
N LEU A 72 -11.46 4.80 8.37
CA LEU A 72 -10.25 4.32 7.72
C LEU A 72 -9.02 4.61 8.57
N LEU A 73 -8.06 3.68 8.58
CA LEU A 73 -6.77 3.90 9.24
C LEU A 73 -5.97 4.92 8.43
N GLN A 74 -5.79 6.11 9.00
CA GLN A 74 -5.04 7.19 8.38
C GLN A 74 -3.88 7.60 9.29
N PRO A 75 -2.67 7.79 8.76
CA PRO A 75 -1.60 8.40 9.53
C PRO A 75 -1.92 9.87 9.82
N LYS A 76 -1.48 10.39 10.97
CA LYS A 76 -1.61 11.82 11.29
C LYS A 76 -0.74 12.69 10.37
N ASP A 77 0.46 12.20 10.08
CA ASP A 77 1.42 12.85 9.20
C ASP A 77 2.33 11.80 8.54
N VAL A 78 2.75 12.05 7.30
CA VAL A 78 3.69 11.22 6.54
C VAL A 78 4.59 12.11 5.70
N THR A 79 5.80 12.35 6.19
CA THR A 79 6.85 13.02 5.42
C THR A 79 7.82 11.99 4.86
N LEU A 80 8.08 12.02 3.55
CA LEU A 80 9.01 11.13 2.85
C LEU A 80 9.89 11.92 1.89
N GLN A 81 11.10 11.43 1.64
CA GLN A 81 12.00 11.99 0.64
C GLN A 81 11.96 11.14 -0.64
N PHE A 82 11.93 11.82 -1.79
CA PHE A 82 11.92 11.19 -3.11
C PHE A 82 13.19 11.59 -3.86
N GLU A 83 13.89 10.60 -4.40
CA GLU A 83 15.03 10.79 -5.30
C GLU A 83 14.71 10.14 -6.65
N LEU A 84 15.07 10.77 -7.78
CA LEU A 84 14.85 10.16 -9.09
C LEU A 84 15.68 8.89 -9.27
N ARG A 85 15.09 7.88 -9.93
CA ARG A 85 15.83 6.69 -10.38
C ARG A 85 16.59 6.97 -11.66
N ASP A 86 17.63 6.19 -11.88
CA ASP A 86 18.54 6.37 -13.01
C ASP A 86 17.82 6.20 -14.35
N GLY A 87 16.93 5.19 -14.46
CA GLY A 87 16.03 4.93 -15.60
C GLY A 87 14.62 5.54 -15.48
N CYS A 88 14.50 6.71 -14.86
CA CYS A 88 13.22 7.41 -14.70
C CYS A 88 12.63 7.82 -16.07
N LEU A 89 11.36 7.46 -16.31
CA LEU A 89 10.60 7.77 -17.53
C LEU A 89 10.24 9.26 -17.66
N LEU A 90 10.51 10.07 -16.63
CA LEU A 90 10.24 11.51 -16.61
C LEU A 90 11.45 12.36 -17.05
N LYS A 91 12.60 11.73 -17.26
CA LYS A 91 13.73 12.37 -17.92
C LYS A 91 13.46 12.32 -19.43
N ASN A 92 12.74 13.32 -19.93
CA ASN A 92 12.71 13.64 -21.36
C ASN A 92 14.00 14.36 -21.75
#